data_AF-A0AAV2JEV6-F1
#
_entry.id   AF-A0AAV2JEV6-F1
#
_cell.length_a   1.000
_cell.length_b   1.000
_cell.length_c   1.000
_cell.angle_alpha   90.00
_cell.angle_beta   90.00
_cell.angle_gamma   90.00
#
_symmetry.space_group_name_H-M   'P 1'
#
loop_
_entity.id
_entity.type
_entity.pdbx_description
1 polymer ?
#
loop_
_entity_poly.entity_id
_entity_poly.type
_entity_poly.pdbx_seq_one_letter_code
_entity_poly.pdbx_strand_id
1 'polypeptide(L)'
;MTEGLERLKRKRATIRAATTRLLTRLEDEVGKERPDIDKLREFLAVLSSKEDSLLDLDKGIEDVTPTDDLDTEISSTLDYMDRVLTWKVRATTTIGHQETIRDTPRVRVSDGSSGSFTSQAIQEYIVLYCIIITIITIITIFIITIFIITIFIIIIITIFIIIIFIIIIIIITIFIIIIFITIIIITTIFIIIIITIINITIITIIIINIIITINIIITIFIIITIFTINIVIINIIIIIFITIFIIIITIIMAARDALKTKDEEEEEVCVFSCSSVCLCVQLQ
;
A
#
# COMPACT_ATOMS: atom_id res chain seq x y z
N MET A 1 14.99 17.77 -6.69
CA MET A 1 15.91 17.45 -7.81
C MET A 1 17.20 16.92 -7.21
N THR A 2 17.66 15.74 -7.60
CA THR A 2 18.83 15.10 -6.98
C THR A 2 20.11 15.82 -7.41
N GLU A 3 21.03 16.10 -6.48
CA GLU A 3 22.31 16.78 -6.74
C GLU A 3 23.13 16.11 -7.87
N GLY A 4 22.95 14.79 -8.05
CA GLY A 4 23.54 14.02 -9.15
C GLY A 4 23.01 14.40 -10.54
N LEU A 5 21.70 14.68 -10.68
CA LEU A 5 21.07 15.03 -11.96
C LEU A 5 21.58 16.39 -12.45
N GLU A 6 21.68 17.37 -11.56
CA GLU A 6 22.20 18.70 -11.91
C GLU A 6 23.67 18.64 -12.38
N ARG A 7 24.48 17.80 -11.73
CA ARG A 7 25.87 17.56 -12.13
C ARG A 7 25.97 16.96 -13.54
N LEU A 8 25.12 15.98 -13.87
CA LEU A 8 25.07 15.36 -15.20
C LEU A 8 24.62 16.37 -16.26
N LYS A 9 23.56 17.14 -15.99
CA LYS A 9 23.08 18.20 -16.91
C LYS A 9 24.16 19.27 -17.16
N ARG A 10 24.93 19.67 -16.14
CA ARG A 10 26.04 20.62 -16.29
C ARG A 10 27.20 20.04 -17.11
N LYS A 11 27.56 18.76 -16.90
CA LYS A 11 28.56 18.07 -17.73
C LYS A 11 28.12 18.01 -19.19
N ARG A 12 26.88 17.60 -19.44
CA ARG A 12 26.29 17.55 -20.78
C ARG A 12 26.31 18.91 -21.45
N ALA A 13 25.89 19.97 -20.76
CA ALA A 13 25.92 21.33 -21.31
C ALA A 13 27.33 21.75 -21.73
N THR A 14 28.34 21.39 -20.93
CA THR A 14 29.76 21.68 -21.24
C THR A 14 30.22 20.94 -22.49
N ILE A 15 29.87 19.65 -22.62
CA ILE A 15 30.21 18.86 -23.80
C ILE A 15 29.44 19.35 -25.03
N ARG A 16 28.13 19.62 -24.93
CA ARG A 16 27.34 20.22 -26.02
C ARG A 16 27.93 21.56 -26.49
N ALA A 17 28.38 22.41 -25.57
CA ALA A 17 29.05 23.66 -25.95
C ALA A 17 30.38 23.42 -26.70
N ALA A 18 31.19 22.45 -26.25
CA ALA A 18 32.43 22.08 -26.94
C ALA A 18 32.16 21.45 -28.32
N THR A 19 31.16 20.58 -28.41
CA THR A 19 30.72 19.94 -29.67
C THR A 19 30.15 20.96 -30.63
N THR A 20 29.37 21.93 -30.15
CA THR A 20 28.83 23.03 -31.00
C THR A 20 29.96 23.85 -31.60
N ARG A 21 31.02 24.17 -30.83
CA ARG A 21 32.20 24.86 -31.37
C ARG A 21 32.94 24.02 -32.43
N LEU A 22 32.99 22.70 -32.25
CA LEU A 22 33.56 21.79 -33.23
C LEU A 22 32.71 21.73 -34.52
N LEU A 23 31.38 21.71 -34.38
CA LEU A 23 30.45 21.77 -35.52
C LEU A 23 30.63 23.06 -36.32
N THR A 24 30.79 24.21 -35.67
CA THR A 24 31.06 25.49 -36.38
C THR A 24 32.37 25.43 -37.15
N ARG A 25 33.45 24.88 -36.56
CA ARG A 25 34.74 24.73 -37.27
C ARG A 25 34.63 23.77 -38.46
N LEU A 26 33.83 22.71 -38.32
CA LEU A 26 33.57 21.75 -39.37
C LEU A 26 32.71 22.35 -40.49
N GLU A 27 31.71 23.15 -40.15
CA GLU A 27 30.92 23.96 -41.09
C GLU A 27 31.80 24.95 -41.87
N ASP A 28 32.68 25.68 -41.18
CA ASP A 28 33.62 26.62 -41.80
C ASP A 28 34.60 25.91 -42.76
N GLU A 29 35.05 24.69 -42.43
CA GLU A 29 35.98 23.93 -43.28
C GLU A 29 35.25 23.33 -44.50
N VAL A 30 34.05 22.78 -44.31
CA VAL A 30 33.20 22.25 -45.41
C VAL A 30 32.78 23.37 -46.38
N GLY A 31 32.60 24.60 -45.89
CA GLY A 31 32.21 25.75 -46.70
C GLY A 31 33.31 26.34 -47.61
N LYS A 32 34.56 25.87 -47.51
CA LYS A 32 35.66 26.35 -48.36
C LYS A 32 35.55 25.77 -49.77
N GLU A 33 36.06 26.50 -50.76
CA GLU A 33 36.14 26.02 -52.15
C GLU A 33 37.10 24.82 -52.30
N ARG A 34 38.09 24.71 -51.40
CA ARG A 34 39.00 23.57 -51.27
C ARG A 34 39.12 23.17 -49.79
N PRO A 35 38.22 22.30 -49.29
CA PRO A 35 38.31 21.79 -47.93
C PRO A 35 39.59 20.98 -47.71
N ASP A 36 40.18 21.11 -46.53
CA ASP A 36 41.29 20.30 -46.07
C ASP A 36 40.78 18.94 -45.53
N ILE A 37 40.98 17.88 -46.30
CA ILE A 37 40.49 16.52 -46.00
C ILE A 37 41.05 16.00 -44.67
N ASP A 38 42.32 16.28 -44.36
CA ASP A 38 42.97 15.76 -43.16
C ASP A 38 42.39 16.43 -41.90
N LYS A 39 42.12 17.74 -41.98
CA LYS A 39 41.40 18.47 -40.90
C LYS A 39 39.97 18.02 -40.74
N LEU A 40 39.24 17.75 -41.84
CA LEU A 40 37.88 17.23 -41.76
C LEU A 40 37.84 15.84 -41.10
N ARG A 41 38.80 14.97 -41.41
CA ARG A 41 38.94 13.65 -40.76
C ARG A 41 39.27 13.78 -39.27
N GLU A 42 40.16 14.69 -38.91
CA GLU A 42 40.48 14.98 -37.50
C GLU A 42 39.25 15.50 -36.75
N PHE A 43 38.51 16.46 -37.32
CA PHE A 43 37.29 16.99 -36.72
C PHE A 43 36.21 15.93 -36.58
N LEU A 44 36.06 15.02 -37.55
CA LEU A 44 35.13 13.90 -37.47
C LEU A 44 35.52 12.89 -36.37
N ALA A 45 36.81 12.59 -36.20
CA ALA A 45 37.27 11.70 -35.14
C ALA A 45 37.01 12.28 -33.74
N VAL A 46 37.30 13.58 -33.56
CA VAL A 46 37.02 14.28 -32.30
C VAL A 46 35.50 14.41 -32.06
N LEU A 47 34.70 14.57 -33.13
CA LEU A 47 33.25 14.63 -33.05
C LEU A 47 32.68 13.28 -32.56
N SER A 48 33.17 12.16 -33.10
CA SER A 48 32.74 10.81 -32.68
C SER A 48 33.01 10.57 -31.20
N SER A 49 34.20 10.92 -30.70
CA SER A 49 34.53 10.75 -29.28
C SER A 49 33.63 11.59 -28.36
N LYS A 50 33.22 12.79 -28.81
CA LYS A 50 32.29 13.65 -28.05
C LYS A 50 30.84 13.18 -28.15
N GLU A 51 30.45 12.56 -29.27
CA GLU A 51 29.16 11.92 -29.47
C GLU A 51 28.98 10.76 -28.48
N ASP A 52 29.97 9.87 -28.37
CA ASP A 52 29.97 8.77 -27.39
C ASP A 52 29.84 9.30 -25.95
N SER A 53 30.59 10.36 -25.62
CA SER A 53 30.51 11.00 -24.30
C SER A 53 29.14 11.66 -24.04
N LEU A 54 28.43 12.11 -25.08
CA LEU A 54 27.08 12.66 -24.94
C LEU A 54 26.04 11.55 -24.77
N LEU A 55 26.15 10.45 -25.50
CA LEU A 55 25.28 9.27 -25.37
C LEU A 55 25.32 8.70 -23.94
N ASP A 56 26.52 8.57 -23.36
CA ASP A 56 26.68 8.11 -21.98
C ASP A 56 26.04 9.06 -20.96
N LEU A 57 26.14 10.37 -21.18
CA LEU A 57 25.54 11.38 -20.32
C LEU A 57 24.03 11.45 -20.47
N ASP A 58 23.52 11.33 -21.70
CA ASP A 58 22.08 11.37 -21.98
C ASP A 58 21.39 10.13 -21.39
N LYS A 59 21.98 8.93 -21.50
CA LYS A 59 21.51 7.73 -20.81
C LYS A 59 21.48 7.90 -19.28
N GLY A 60 22.56 8.42 -18.70
CA GLY A 60 22.62 8.68 -17.26
C GLY A 60 21.63 9.75 -16.78
N ILE A 61 21.21 10.66 -17.66
CA ILE A 61 20.17 11.66 -17.36
C ILE A 61 18.78 11.03 -17.49
N GLU A 62 18.54 10.21 -18.51
CA GLU A 62 17.29 9.46 -18.71
C GLU A 62 16.96 8.59 -17.48
N ASP A 63 17.94 7.84 -16.98
CA ASP A 63 17.79 6.92 -15.83
C ASP A 63 17.37 7.61 -14.53
N VAL A 64 17.63 8.93 -14.40
CA VAL A 64 17.44 9.70 -13.16
C VAL A 64 16.37 10.80 -13.31
N THR A 65 15.86 11.02 -14.52
CA THR A 65 14.85 12.05 -14.80
C THR A 65 13.45 11.53 -14.46
N PRO A 66 12.62 12.31 -13.74
CA PRO A 66 11.23 11.91 -13.47
C PRO A 66 10.42 11.84 -14.76
N THR A 67 9.42 10.95 -14.79
CA THR A 67 8.60 10.67 -15.97
C THR A 67 7.93 11.92 -16.55
N ASP A 68 7.50 12.86 -15.70
CA ASP A 68 6.82 14.08 -16.12
C ASP A 68 7.71 15.02 -16.96
N ASP A 69 9.03 14.96 -16.78
CA ASP A 69 10.02 15.80 -17.48
C ASP A 69 10.74 15.04 -18.61
N LEU A 70 10.48 13.75 -18.76
CA LEU A 70 11.25 12.84 -19.63
C LEU A 70 11.08 13.18 -21.12
N ASP A 71 9.85 13.46 -21.55
CA ASP A 71 9.54 13.76 -22.95
C ASP A 71 10.27 15.02 -23.45
N THR A 72 10.39 16.04 -22.59
CA THR A 72 11.11 17.28 -22.91
C THR A 72 12.61 17.02 -23.05
N GLU A 73 13.16 16.15 -22.21
CA GLU A 73 14.58 15.79 -22.20
C GLU A 73 14.95 14.90 -23.40
N ILE A 74 14.07 13.97 -23.79
CA ILE A 74 14.21 13.17 -25.00
C ILE A 74 14.18 14.07 -26.24
N SER A 75 13.19 14.97 -26.34
CA SER A 75 13.08 15.89 -27.48
C SER A 75 14.33 16.76 -27.63
N SER A 76 14.84 17.33 -26.53
CA SER A 76 16.07 18.16 -26.57
C SER A 76 17.31 17.37 -27.02
N THR A 77 17.36 16.08 -26.70
CA THR A 77 18.48 15.20 -27.05
C THR A 77 18.44 14.80 -28.50
N LEU A 78 17.26 14.42 -29.01
CA LEU A 78 17.05 14.09 -30.42
C LEU A 78 17.35 15.29 -31.32
N ASP A 79 16.85 16.49 -31.01
CA ASP A 79 17.09 17.70 -31.79
C ASP A 79 18.59 18.02 -31.91
N TYR A 80 19.35 17.82 -30.83
CA TYR A 80 20.79 18.06 -30.83
C TYR A 80 21.55 16.97 -31.61
N MET A 81 21.14 15.71 -31.50
CA MET A 81 21.74 14.58 -32.21
C MET A 81 21.51 14.69 -33.72
N ASP A 82 20.32 15.08 -34.17
CA ASP A 82 20.01 15.31 -35.58
C ASP A 82 20.90 16.39 -36.20
N ARG A 83 21.20 17.44 -35.43
CA ARG A 83 22.14 18.48 -35.85
C ARG A 83 23.57 17.92 -35.99
N VAL A 84 24.03 17.09 -35.06
CA VAL A 84 25.35 16.44 -35.15
C VAL A 84 25.42 15.51 -36.37
N LEU A 85 24.39 14.68 -36.58
CA LEU A 85 24.30 13.73 -37.69
C LEU A 85 24.32 14.43 -39.05
N THR A 86 23.54 15.51 -39.19
CA THR A 86 23.47 16.30 -40.43
C THR A 86 24.86 16.76 -40.87
N TRP A 87 25.66 17.28 -39.93
CA TRP A 87 27.01 17.77 -40.23
C TRP A 87 28.02 16.64 -40.46
N LYS A 88 27.88 15.51 -39.75
CA LYS A 88 28.68 14.30 -39.98
C LYS A 88 28.51 13.78 -41.41
N VAL A 89 27.27 13.69 -41.89
CA VAL A 89 26.94 13.26 -43.26
C VAL A 89 27.48 14.25 -44.31
N ARG A 90 27.34 15.55 -44.07
CA ARG A 90 27.86 16.57 -44.99
C ARG A 90 29.39 16.52 -45.11
N ALA A 91 30.09 16.38 -43.99
CA ALA A 91 31.56 16.27 -44.00
C ALA A 91 32.03 14.98 -44.70
N THR A 92 31.42 13.82 -44.44
CA THR A 92 31.80 12.56 -45.09
C THR A 92 31.52 12.58 -46.60
N THR A 93 30.41 13.19 -47.02
CA THR A 93 30.07 13.36 -48.44
C THR A 93 31.08 14.28 -49.14
N THR A 94 31.52 15.35 -48.47
CA THR A 94 32.54 16.27 -48.99
C THR A 94 33.89 15.57 -49.19
N ILE A 95 34.30 14.74 -48.21
CA ILE A 95 35.52 13.92 -48.32
C ILE A 95 35.41 12.97 -49.53
N GLY A 96 34.30 12.22 -49.66
CA GLY A 96 34.11 11.27 -50.77
C GLY A 96 34.06 11.96 -52.15
N HIS A 97 33.49 13.16 -52.24
CA HIS A 97 33.47 13.93 -53.49
C HIS A 97 34.88 14.39 -53.91
N GLN A 98 35.74 14.77 -52.97
CA GLN A 98 37.11 15.18 -53.28
C GLN A 98 38.03 14.00 -53.64
N GLU A 99 37.81 12.83 -53.02
CA GLU A 99 38.52 11.60 -53.36
C GLU A 99 38.17 11.13 -54.78
N THR A 100 36.89 11.15 -55.17
CA THR A 100 36.46 10.78 -56.53
C THR A 100 36.97 11.72 -57.62
N ILE A 101 37.19 13.01 -57.32
CA ILE A 101 37.80 13.97 -58.26
C ILE A 101 39.30 13.72 -58.44
N ARG A 102 40.01 13.20 -57.43
CA ARG A 102 41.44 12.89 -57.52
C ARG A 102 41.75 11.65 -58.38
N ASP A 103 40.79 10.74 -58.56
CA ASP A 103 41.01 9.42 -59.16
C ASP A 103 40.57 9.25 -60.63
N THR A 104 40.29 10.32 -61.39
CA THR A 104 39.98 10.18 -62.83
C THR A 104 41.26 9.99 -63.68
N PRO A 105 41.49 8.81 -64.31
CA PRO A 105 42.58 8.66 -65.27
C PRO A 105 42.15 9.29 -66.60
N ARG A 106 42.97 10.20 -67.14
CA ARG A 106 42.81 10.71 -68.50
C ARG A 106 43.04 9.58 -69.52
N VAL A 107 41.98 8.88 -69.92
CA VAL A 107 42.04 7.89 -71.02
C VAL A 107 41.91 8.61 -72.36
N ARG A 108 42.98 8.53 -73.15
CA ARG A 108 43.05 9.02 -74.54
C ARG A 108 42.15 8.17 -75.44
N VAL A 109 41.40 8.86 -76.28
CA VAL A 109 40.67 8.32 -77.43
C VAL A 109 41.70 7.79 -78.44
N SER A 110 41.50 6.57 -78.94
CA SER A 110 42.14 6.09 -80.17
C SER A 110 41.12 5.28 -80.95
N ASP A 111 40.72 5.85 -82.07
CA ASP A 111 39.88 5.24 -83.10
C ASP A 111 40.64 4.10 -83.78
N GLY A 112 39.98 2.95 -83.93
CA GLY A 112 40.51 1.75 -84.56
C GLY A 112 39.42 1.01 -85.32
N SER A 113 39.38 1.25 -86.62
CA SER A 113 38.50 0.68 -87.64
C SER A 113 38.70 -0.83 -87.87
N SER A 114 37.64 -1.47 -88.39
CA SER A 114 37.56 -2.67 -89.25
C SER A 114 37.42 -4.07 -88.62
N GLY A 115 36.41 -4.82 -89.09
CA GLY A 115 36.25 -6.25 -88.80
C GLY A 115 34.84 -6.85 -88.98
N SER A 116 34.17 -6.65 -90.12
CA SER A 116 32.94 -7.40 -90.45
C SER A 116 33.31 -8.77 -91.01
N PHE A 117 33.11 -9.85 -90.24
CA PHE A 117 32.77 -11.23 -90.71
C PHE A 117 32.72 -12.27 -89.58
N THR A 118 33.00 -11.91 -88.31
CA THR A 118 32.77 -12.77 -87.11
C THR A 118 31.44 -12.50 -86.38
N SER A 119 30.62 -11.57 -86.91
CA SER A 119 29.45 -11.01 -86.22
C SER A 119 28.29 -11.98 -86.02
N GLN A 120 28.18 -13.05 -86.81
CA GLN A 120 27.02 -13.94 -86.75
C GLN A 120 27.09 -14.95 -85.59
N ALA A 121 28.28 -15.51 -85.33
CA ALA A 121 28.49 -16.41 -84.18
C ALA A 121 28.45 -15.65 -82.85
N ILE A 122 29.04 -14.45 -82.77
CA ILE A 122 29.03 -13.62 -81.55
C ILE A 122 27.59 -13.21 -81.18
N GLN A 123 26.74 -12.94 -82.19
CA GLN A 123 25.35 -12.54 -81.97
C GLN A 123 24.49 -13.66 -81.35
N GLU A 124 24.72 -14.92 -81.70
CA GLU A 124 24.03 -16.06 -81.07
C GLU A 124 24.46 -16.26 -79.60
N TYR A 125 25.75 -16.09 -79.28
CA TYR A 125 26.24 -16.14 -77.89
C TYR A 125 25.70 -14.99 -77.03
N ILE A 126 25.55 -13.79 -77.59
CA ILE A 126 24.96 -12.65 -76.88
C ILE A 126 23.49 -12.94 -76.52
N VAL A 127 22.71 -13.48 -77.47
CA VAL A 127 21.30 -13.82 -77.20
C VAL A 127 21.19 -14.88 -76.11
N LEU A 128 22.00 -15.93 -76.16
CA LEU A 128 22.03 -16.96 -75.12
C LEU A 128 22.41 -16.38 -73.76
N TYR A 129 23.45 -15.53 -73.70
CA TYR A 129 23.87 -14.88 -72.47
C TYR A 129 22.79 -13.95 -71.88
N CYS A 130 22.09 -13.20 -72.72
CA CYS A 130 20.94 -12.39 -72.31
C CYS A 130 19.82 -13.26 -71.70
N ILE A 131 19.50 -14.41 -72.30
CA ILE A 131 18.48 -15.34 -71.77
C ILE A 131 18.92 -15.91 -70.41
N ILE A 132 20.20 -16.27 -70.25
CA ILE A 132 20.72 -16.76 -68.96
C ILE A 132 20.61 -15.68 -67.89
N ILE A 133 21.01 -14.44 -68.19
CA ILE A 133 20.87 -13.32 -67.25
C ILE A 133 19.42 -13.10 -66.86
N THR A 134 18.48 -13.08 -67.83
CA THR A 134 17.07 -12.86 -67.50
C THR A 134 16.52 -13.97 -66.59
N ILE A 135 16.86 -15.24 -66.84
CA ILE A 135 16.49 -16.35 -65.96
C ILE A 135 17.07 -16.17 -64.55
N ILE A 136 18.36 -15.82 -64.44
CA ILE A 136 19.01 -15.58 -63.13
C ILE A 136 18.33 -14.43 -62.39
N THR A 137 17.99 -13.33 -63.07
CA THR A 137 17.30 -12.20 -62.45
C THR A 137 15.90 -12.59 -61.96
N ILE A 138 15.14 -13.38 -62.71
CA ILE A 138 13.81 -13.87 -62.31
C ILE A 138 13.93 -14.78 -61.08
N ILE A 139 14.88 -15.71 -61.06
CA ILE A 139 15.13 -16.60 -59.92
C ILE A 139 15.51 -15.77 -58.68
N THR A 140 16.36 -14.76 -58.85
CA THR A 140 16.78 -13.88 -57.75
C THR A 140 15.61 -13.09 -57.17
N ILE A 141 14.76 -12.52 -58.03
CA ILE A 141 13.53 -11.82 -57.60
C ILE A 141 12.58 -12.77 -56.87
N PHE A 142 12.42 -14.00 -57.36
CA PHE A 142 11.57 -15.01 -56.72
C PHE A 142 12.07 -15.38 -55.32
N ILE A 143 13.38 -15.60 -55.16
CA ILE A 143 14.01 -15.89 -53.86
C ILE A 143 13.81 -14.72 -52.89
N ILE A 144 14.06 -13.48 -53.33
CA ILE A 144 13.86 -12.28 -52.52
C ILE A 144 12.39 -12.16 -52.09
N THR A 145 11.45 -12.44 -52.99
CA THR A 145 10.02 -12.39 -52.70
C THR A 145 9.63 -13.42 -51.63
N ILE A 146 10.10 -14.66 -51.76
CA ILE A 146 9.87 -15.71 -50.74
C ILE A 146 10.46 -15.27 -49.40
N PHE A 147 11.68 -14.74 -49.40
CA PHE A 147 12.36 -14.29 -48.19
C PHE A 147 11.58 -13.17 -47.46
N ILE A 148 11.08 -12.18 -48.20
CA ILE A 148 10.25 -11.10 -47.66
C ILE A 148 8.95 -11.66 -47.06
N ILE A 149 8.28 -12.59 -47.76
CA ILE A 149 7.06 -13.24 -47.25
C ILE A 149 7.35 -14.02 -45.97
N THR A 150 8.47 -14.76 -45.91
CA THR A 150 8.87 -15.49 -44.70
C THR A 150 9.14 -14.54 -43.53
N ILE A 151 9.86 -13.44 -43.75
CA ILE A 151 10.08 -12.42 -42.71
C ILE A 151 8.75 -11.86 -42.21
N PHE A 152 7.84 -11.51 -43.12
CA PHE A 152 6.54 -10.98 -42.77
C PHE A 152 5.71 -11.95 -41.92
N ILE A 153 5.71 -13.24 -42.26
CA ILE A 153 5.06 -14.30 -41.47
C ILE A 153 5.68 -14.39 -40.07
N ILE A 154 7.01 -14.36 -39.96
CA ILE A 154 7.71 -14.39 -38.66
C ILE A 154 7.33 -13.18 -37.80
N ILE A 155 7.25 -11.99 -38.39
CA ILE A 155 6.83 -10.77 -37.68
C ILE A 155 5.39 -10.92 -37.17
N ILE A 156 4.46 -11.38 -38.01
CA ILE A 156 3.06 -11.61 -37.60
C ILE A 156 2.98 -12.61 -36.44
N ILE A 157 3.68 -13.74 -36.54
CA ILE A 157 3.69 -14.76 -35.49
C ILE A 157 4.25 -14.18 -34.19
N THR A 158 5.32 -13.38 -34.27
CA THR A 158 5.93 -12.74 -33.10
C THR A 158 4.97 -11.76 -32.44
N ILE A 159 4.29 -10.91 -33.22
CA ILE A 159 3.27 -9.98 -32.72
C ILE A 159 2.13 -10.76 -32.05
N PHE A 160 1.67 -11.85 -32.66
CA PHE A 160 0.61 -12.69 -32.10
C PHE A 160 1.01 -13.32 -30.75
N ILE A 161 2.24 -13.83 -30.63
CA ILE A 161 2.78 -14.35 -29.37
C ILE A 161 2.82 -13.26 -28.29
N ILE A 162 3.27 -12.05 -28.65
CA ILE A 162 3.31 -10.91 -27.72
C ILE A 162 1.89 -10.56 -27.25
N ILE A 163 0.90 -10.51 -28.16
CA ILE A 163 -0.50 -10.25 -27.81
C ILE A 163 -1.05 -11.32 -26.85
N ILE A 164 -0.82 -12.60 -27.13
CA ILE A 164 -1.23 -13.69 -26.24
C ILE A 164 -0.60 -13.52 -24.86
N PHE A 165 0.71 -13.21 -24.81
CA PHE A 165 1.42 -13.02 -23.56
C PHE A 165 0.84 -11.87 -22.73
N ILE A 166 0.52 -10.74 -23.37
CA ILE A 166 -0.15 -9.59 -22.72
C ILE A 166 -1.52 -10.01 -22.17
N ILE A 167 -2.32 -10.74 -22.95
CA ILE A 167 -3.64 -11.24 -22.50
C ILE A 167 -3.48 -12.15 -21.27
N ILE A 168 -2.50 -13.05 -21.28
CA ILE A 168 -2.20 -13.94 -20.13
C ILE A 168 -1.83 -13.11 -18.90
N ILE A 169 -0.96 -12.11 -19.03
CA ILE A 169 -0.59 -11.21 -17.92
C ILE A 169 -1.82 -10.50 -17.36
N ILE A 170 -2.70 -9.98 -18.22
CA ILE A 170 -3.93 -9.31 -17.80
C ILE A 170 -4.83 -10.27 -17.01
N ILE A 171 -5.02 -11.50 -17.50
CA ILE A 171 -5.82 -12.53 -16.83
C ILE A 171 -5.24 -12.87 -15.45
N ILE A 172 -3.92 -13.08 -15.36
CA ILE A 172 -3.22 -13.37 -14.10
C ILE A 172 -3.39 -12.21 -13.12
N THR A 173 -3.27 -10.96 -13.59
CA THR A 173 -3.41 -9.76 -12.77
C THR A 173 -4.83 -9.65 -12.21
N ILE A 174 -5.86 -9.85 -13.06
CA ILE A 174 -7.26 -9.86 -12.63
C ILE A 174 -7.50 -10.96 -11.59
N PHE A 175 -6.96 -12.16 -11.80
CA PHE A 175 -7.08 -13.27 -10.85
C PHE A 175 -6.46 -12.95 -9.48
N ILE A 176 -5.27 -12.33 -9.45
CA ILE A 176 -4.62 -11.88 -8.21
C ILE A 176 -5.49 -10.85 -7.49
N ILE A 177 -6.07 -9.88 -8.23
CA ILE A 177 -6.97 -8.87 -7.65
C ILE A 177 -8.21 -9.52 -7.03
N ILE A 178 -8.82 -10.50 -7.71
CA ILE A 178 -10.00 -11.24 -7.19
C ILE A 178 -9.65 -11.99 -5.90
N ILE A 179 -8.50 -12.67 -5.86
CA ILE A 179 -8.02 -13.36 -4.65
C ILE A 179 -7.84 -12.37 -3.51
N PHE A 180 -7.19 -11.23 -3.77
CA PHE A 180 -6.93 -10.20 -2.77
C PHE A 180 -8.24 -9.62 -2.18
N ILE A 181 -9.21 -9.28 -3.04
CA ILE A 181 -10.54 -8.82 -2.62
C ILE A 181 -11.23 -9.89 -1.76
N THR A 182 -11.14 -11.15 -2.16
CA THR A 182 -11.74 -12.27 -1.40
C THR A 182 -11.14 -12.39 -0.01
N ILE A 183 -9.81 -12.26 0.12
CA ILE A 183 -9.12 -12.27 1.42
C ILE A 183 -9.56 -11.08 2.29
N ILE A 184 -9.69 -9.88 1.72
CA ILE A 184 -10.18 -8.70 2.46
C ILE A 184 -11.61 -8.94 2.98
N ILE A 185 -12.50 -9.50 2.16
CA ILE A 185 -13.88 -9.79 2.57
C ILE A 185 -13.90 -10.80 3.72
N ILE A 186 -13.15 -11.91 3.60
CA ILE A 186 -13.08 -12.95 4.63
C ILE A 186 -12.55 -12.38 5.95
N THR A 187 -11.45 -11.60 5.90
CA THR A 187 -10.86 -10.99 7.09
C THR A 187 -11.82 -9.99 7.76
N THR A 188 -12.54 -9.19 6.97
CA THR A 188 -13.56 -8.27 7.48
C THR A 188 -14.70 -9.02 8.19
N ILE A 189 -15.22 -10.09 7.58
CA ILE A 189 -16.26 -10.94 8.18
C ILE A 189 -15.77 -11.56 9.49
N PHE A 190 -14.53 -12.06 9.51
CA PHE A 190 -13.93 -12.63 10.72
C PHE A 190 -13.82 -11.61 11.86
N ILE A 191 -13.41 -10.38 11.57
CA ILE A 191 -13.35 -9.29 12.56
C ILE A 191 -14.75 -8.98 13.11
N ILE A 192 -15.78 -8.89 12.25
CA ILE A 192 -17.17 -8.65 12.67
C ILE A 192 -17.66 -9.77 13.61
N ILE A 193 -17.36 -11.03 13.29
CA ILE A 193 -17.71 -12.17 14.14
C ILE A 193 -17.04 -12.06 15.51
N ILE A 194 -15.73 -11.76 15.56
CA ILE A 194 -15.01 -11.57 16.83
C ILE A 194 -15.64 -10.46 17.67
N ILE A 195 -15.90 -9.29 17.08
CA ILE A 195 -16.52 -8.15 17.78
C ILE A 195 -17.89 -8.56 18.33
N THR A 196 -18.68 -9.30 17.55
CA THR A 196 -20.00 -9.79 17.98
C THR A 196 -19.89 -10.73 19.19
N ILE A 197 -18.95 -11.68 19.17
CA ILE A 197 -18.71 -12.60 20.30
C ILE A 197 -18.28 -11.84 21.55
N ILE A 198 -17.38 -10.87 21.42
CA ILE A 198 -16.93 -10.02 22.54
C ILE A 198 -18.11 -9.25 23.12
N ASN A 199 -18.95 -8.62 22.28
CA ASN A 199 -20.13 -7.88 22.73
C ASN A 199 -21.13 -8.77 23.48
N ILE A 200 -21.42 -9.97 22.97
CA ILE A 200 -22.30 -10.94 23.64
C ILE A 200 -21.72 -11.33 25.01
N THR A 201 -20.41 -11.53 25.10
CA THR A 201 -19.73 -11.90 26.35
C THR A 201 -19.84 -10.77 27.38
N ILE A 202 -19.60 -9.52 26.97
CA ILE A 202 -19.73 -8.33 27.83
C ILE A 202 -21.18 -8.20 28.34
N ILE A 203 -22.17 -8.32 27.46
CA ILE A 203 -23.59 -8.25 27.84
C ILE A 203 -23.93 -9.35 28.86
N THR A 204 -23.44 -10.56 28.65
CA THR A 204 -23.66 -11.70 29.55
C THR A 204 -23.07 -11.43 30.95
N ILE A 205 -21.85 -10.90 31.02
CA ILE A 205 -21.22 -10.51 32.29
C ILE A 205 -22.03 -9.43 33.00
N ILE A 206 -22.52 -8.42 32.28
CA ILE A 206 -23.37 -7.36 32.85
C ILE A 206 -24.66 -7.95 33.43
N ILE A 207 -25.35 -8.85 32.69
CA ILE A 207 -26.58 -9.50 33.15
C ILE A 207 -26.31 -10.32 34.42
N ILE A 208 -25.23 -11.10 34.46
CA ILE A 208 -24.84 -11.89 35.64
C ILE A 208 -24.60 -10.97 36.86
N ASN A 209 -23.88 -9.86 36.67
CA ASN A 209 -23.62 -8.90 37.75
C ASN A 209 -24.91 -8.24 38.28
N ILE A 210 -25.87 -7.92 37.39
CA ILE A 210 -27.18 -7.40 37.79
C ILE A 210 -27.95 -8.44 38.62
N ILE A 211 -27.98 -9.70 38.18
CA ILE A 211 -28.65 -10.79 38.91
C ILE A 211 -28.03 -10.98 40.31
N ILE A 212 -26.70 -11.00 40.40
CA ILE A 212 -25.99 -11.11 41.69
C ILE A 212 -26.36 -9.93 42.60
N THR A 213 -26.35 -8.70 42.08
CA THR A 213 -26.69 -7.50 42.85
C THR A 213 -28.12 -7.55 43.39
N ILE A 214 -29.08 -7.95 42.55
CA ILE A 214 -30.48 -8.11 42.96
C ILE A 214 -30.61 -9.17 44.06
N ASN A 215 -29.94 -10.32 43.92
CA ASN A 215 -29.96 -11.38 44.93
C ASN A 215 -29.38 -10.91 46.28
N ILE A 216 -28.31 -10.10 46.26
CA ILE A 216 -27.74 -9.50 47.48
C ILE A 216 -28.75 -8.55 48.13
N ILE A 217 -29.40 -7.67 47.36
CA ILE A 217 -30.41 -6.74 47.86
C ILE A 217 -31.59 -7.48 48.50
N ILE A 218 -32.12 -8.52 47.82
CA ILE A 218 -33.22 -9.35 48.35
C ILE A 218 -32.79 -10.02 49.67
N THR A 219 -31.57 -10.57 49.71
CA THR A 219 -31.03 -11.21 50.91
C THR A 219 -30.95 -10.23 52.08
N ILE A 220 -30.43 -9.01 51.85
CA ILE A 220 -30.36 -7.95 52.86
C ILE A 220 -31.77 -7.57 53.35
N PHE A 221 -32.73 -7.43 52.45
CA PHE A 221 -34.12 -7.11 52.80
C PHE A 221 -34.76 -8.20 53.68
N ILE A 222 -34.53 -9.48 53.37
CA ILE A 222 -35.00 -10.61 54.19
C ILE A 222 -34.36 -10.56 55.59
N ILE A 223 -33.05 -10.32 55.69
CA ILE A 223 -32.34 -10.21 56.97
C ILE A 223 -32.91 -9.07 57.82
N ILE A 224 -33.13 -7.89 57.23
CA ILE A 224 -33.71 -6.73 57.92
C ILE A 224 -35.14 -7.06 58.41
N THR A 225 -35.93 -7.75 57.60
CA THR A 225 -37.30 -8.13 57.96
C THR A 225 -37.30 -9.10 59.14
N ILE A 226 -36.47 -10.15 59.11
CA ILE A 226 -36.31 -11.12 60.21
C ILE A 226 -35.86 -10.40 61.49
N PHE A 227 -34.88 -9.51 61.39
CA PHE A 227 -34.39 -8.73 62.53
C PHE A 227 -35.49 -7.87 63.16
N THR A 228 -36.29 -7.20 62.32
CA THR A 228 -37.43 -6.38 62.77
C THR A 228 -38.49 -7.21 63.48
N ILE A 229 -38.84 -8.38 62.92
CA ILE A 229 -39.80 -9.32 63.55
C ILE A 229 -39.27 -9.78 64.92
N ASN A 230 -37.99 -10.15 65.02
CA ASN A 230 -37.39 -10.58 66.28
C ASN A 230 -37.44 -9.47 67.36
N ILE A 231 -37.16 -8.22 67.00
CA ILE A 231 -37.28 -7.07 67.92
C ILE A 231 -38.72 -6.94 68.43
N VAL A 232 -39.71 -7.05 67.55
CA VAL A 232 -41.13 -6.97 67.94
C VAL A 232 -41.52 -8.11 68.90
N ILE A 233 -41.09 -9.34 68.60
CA ILE A 233 -41.34 -10.51 69.48
C ILE A 233 -40.73 -10.29 70.87
N ILE A 234 -39.47 -9.84 70.93
CA ILE A 234 -38.79 -9.57 72.20
C ILE A 234 -39.55 -8.50 73.01
N ASN A 235 -39.97 -7.41 72.35
CA ASN A 235 -40.74 -6.34 73.01
C ASN A 235 -42.08 -6.85 73.56
N ILE A 236 -42.80 -7.69 72.80
CA ILE A 236 -44.06 -8.32 73.26
C ILE A 236 -43.81 -9.19 74.50
N ILE A 237 -42.76 -10.02 74.49
CA ILE A 237 -42.40 -10.86 75.64
C ILE A 237 -42.10 -10.00 76.88
N ILE A 238 -41.34 -8.91 76.72
CA ILE A 238 -41.04 -7.98 77.81
C ILE A 238 -42.33 -7.37 78.38
N ILE A 239 -43.25 -6.91 77.53
CA ILE A 239 -44.54 -6.35 77.95
C ILE A 239 -45.37 -7.38 78.72
N ILE A 240 -45.46 -8.61 78.22
CA ILE A 240 -46.19 -9.70 78.89
C ILE A 240 -45.57 -9.98 80.26
N PHE A 241 -44.24 -10.08 80.35
CA PHE A 241 -43.54 -10.33 81.61
C PHE A 241 -43.77 -9.22 82.65
N ILE A 242 -43.67 -7.95 82.23
CA ILE A 242 -43.96 -6.80 83.09
C ILE A 242 -45.41 -6.85 83.58
N THR A 243 -46.36 -7.18 82.70
CA THR A 243 -47.79 -7.25 83.06
C THR A 243 -48.05 -8.34 84.09
N ILE A 244 -47.51 -9.55 83.87
CA ILE A 244 -47.60 -10.66 84.82
C ILE A 244 -47.00 -10.28 86.17
N PHE A 245 -45.83 -9.63 86.16
CA PHE A 245 -45.17 -9.18 87.38
C PHE A 245 -46.02 -8.16 88.18
N ILE A 246 -46.63 -7.19 87.49
CA ILE A 246 -47.55 -6.22 88.11
C ILE A 246 -48.76 -6.93 88.72
N ILE A 247 -49.35 -7.90 88.01
CA ILE A 247 -50.49 -8.69 88.52
C ILE A 247 -50.09 -9.45 89.79
N ILE A 248 -48.93 -10.11 89.79
CA ILE A 248 -48.42 -10.85 90.95
C ILE A 248 -48.23 -9.90 92.14
N ILE A 249 -47.60 -8.74 91.95
CA ILE A 249 -47.45 -7.73 93.00
C ILE A 249 -48.82 -7.29 93.54
N THR A 250 -49.78 -7.04 92.65
CA THR A 250 -51.12 -6.60 93.03
C THR A 250 -51.84 -7.66 93.87
N ILE A 251 -51.74 -8.94 93.50
CA ILE A 251 -52.29 -10.07 94.27
C ILE A 251 -51.61 -10.16 95.64
N ILE A 252 -50.29 -10.02 95.71
CA ILE A 252 -49.54 -10.05 96.97
C ILE A 252 -49.97 -8.90 97.89
N MET A 253 -50.14 -7.69 97.35
CA MET A 253 -50.64 -6.54 98.13
C MET A 253 -52.06 -6.79 98.64
N ALA A 254 -52.97 -7.24 97.77
CA ALA A 254 -54.34 -7.55 98.18
C ALA A 254 -54.41 -8.67 99.24
N ALA A 255 -53.59 -9.71 99.12
CA ALA A 255 -53.50 -10.78 100.11
C ALA A 255 -52.92 -10.29 101.44
N ARG A 256 -51.93 -9.38 101.39
CA ARG A 256 -51.36 -8.74 102.59
C ARG A 256 -52.41 -7.92 103.33
N ASP A 257 -53.21 -7.15 102.60
CA ASP A 257 -54.28 -6.34 103.19
C ASP A 257 -55.37 -7.24 103.83
N ALA A 258 -55.73 -8.35 103.17
CA ALA A 258 -56.70 -9.33 103.72
C ALA A 258 -56.21 -10.08 104.97
N LEU A 259 -54.90 -10.32 105.09
CA LEU A 259 -54.29 -10.87 106.32
C LEU A 259 -54.34 -9.86 107.46
N LYS A 260 -54.08 -8.58 107.16
CA LYS A 260 -54.12 -7.51 108.16
C LYS A 260 -55.52 -7.31 108.77
N THR A 261 -56.57 -7.47 107.97
CA THR A 261 -57.97 -7.43 108.47
C THR A 261 -58.34 -8.63 109.34
N LYS A 262 -57.66 -9.78 109.19
CA LYS A 262 -57.87 -10.94 110.06
C LYS A 262 -57.20 -10.80 111.42
N ASP A 263 -56.02 -10.18 111.46
CA ASP A 263 -55.35 -9.88 112.74
C ASP A 263 -56.19 -8.90 113.58
N GLU A 264 -56.92 -7.96 112.95
CA GLU A 264 -57.84 -7.04 113.64
C GLU A 264 -59.13 -7.74 114.15
N GLU A 265 -59.64 -8.78 113.47
CA GLU A 265 -60.76 -9.60 113.97
C GLU A 265 -60.36 -10.55 115.12
N GLU A 266 -59.10 -11.01 115.19
CA GLU A 266 -58.60 -11.79 116.34
C GLU A 266 -58.19 -10.89 117.54
N GLU A 267 -57.85 -9.62 117.31
CA GLU A 267 -57.61 -8.63 118.37
C GLU A 267 -58.92 -8.11 119.00
N GLU A 268 -60.05 -8.08 118.27
CA GLU A 268 -61.39 -7.85 118.84
C GLU A 268 -61.92 -9.04 119.67
N VAL A 269 -61.37 -10.25 119.49
CA VAL A 269 -61.69 -11.43 120.33
C VAL A 269 -60.78 -11.52 121.58
N CYS A 270 -59.65 -10.80 121.65
CA CYS A 270 -58.81 -10.70 122.86
C CYS A 270 -59.03 -9.41 123.70
N VAL A 271 -59.66 -8.36 123.17
CA VAL A 271 -60.04 -7.16 123.97
C VAL A 271 -61.35 -7.36 124.75
N PHE A 272 -62.14 -8.41 124.48
CA PHE A 272 -63.30 -8.78 125.32
C PHE A 272 -62.99 -9.82 126.42
N SER A 273 -61.71 -10.09 126.73
CA SER A 273 -61.29 -11.03 127.79
C SER A 273 -60.17 -10.52 128.72
N CYS A 274 -59.91 -9.21 128.79
CA CYS A 274 -59.06 -8.64 129.86
C CYS A 274 -59.32 -7.14 130.10
N SER A 275 -60.50 -6.83 130.64
CA SER A 275 -60.65 -5.67 131.54
C SER A 275 -61.69 -6.02 132.60
N SER A 276 -61.35 -7.04 133.37
CA SER A 276 -61.91 -7.28 134.68
C SER A 276 -61.27 -6.31 135.68
N VAL A 277 -62.10 -5.67 136.50
CA VAL A 277 -61.95 -5.69 137.96
C VAL A 277 -60.52 -5.48 138.50
N CYS A 278 -60.24 -4.27 139.01
CA CYS A 278 -59.53 -3.96 140.26
C CYS A 278 -59.12 -2.47 140.20
N LEU A 279 -59.69 -1.53 140.96
CA LEU A 279 -59.80 -1.44 142.41
C LEU A 279 -58.44 -1.42 143.14
N CYS A 280 -58.21 -0.30 143.85
CA CYS A 280 -57.26 -0.07 144.96
C CYS A 280 -55.77 0.12 144.61
N VAL A 281 -55.22 1.34 144.75
CA VAL A 281 -54.65 1.94 146.00
C VAL A 281 -53.23 1.39 146.28
N GLN A 282 -52.17 2.21 146.22
CA GLN A 282 -51.66 3.01 147.33
C GLN A 282 -50.37 3.80 147.00
N LEU A 283 -50.27 4.95 147.67
CA LEU A 283 -49.14 5.86 147.91
C LEU A 283 -47.71 5.30 147.74
N GLN A 284 -46.85 6.02 147.01
CA GLN A 284 -45.78 6.89 147.55
C GLN A 284 -45.18 7.79 146.46
#